data_AF-A0A091NI79-F1
#
_entry.id   AF-A0A091NI79-F1
#
_cell.length_a   1.000
_cell.length_b   1.000
_cell.length_c   1.000
_cell.angle_alpha   90.00
_cell.angle_beta   90.00
_cell.angle_gamma   90.00
#
_symmetry.space_group_name_H-M   'P 1'
#
loop_
_entity.id
_entity.type
_entity.pdbx_description
1 polymer ?
#
loop_
_entity_poly.entity_id
_entity_poly.type
_entity_poly.pdbx_seq_one_letter_code
_entity_poly.pdbx_strand_id
1 'polypeptide(L)'
;GQSYEIRLLENRKLGEFQDLNTKYVKSIIRVVFHDRRLQYTEHQQLEGWRWSRPGDRILDIDIPLSVGILDPRASPTQLNTVEFLWDPSKRASAFIQVHCISTEFTPRKHGGEKGVPFRVQIDTFKQNENGEYTEHLHSASCQIKVFKPKGADRKQKTDREKMEKKTTQEKEKYQPSYETTILTECSPWPDVPYQMNNAPSPSYNSSPNSFNLGDGNSSPTHQVELLPPSNDHLLPSASIQDAQQWLHRNRFSPFCRLFSSFSGADLLKMSKEDFVQICGPADGIRLFNAIKGRNVRPKMTIYVCQEPEQNRSHLHQKRENGDGSLCVYHAIFLEELTTLELIEKIANLYSISPQQINRIYRQGPTGIHVLVSNEMVQNFQDESCFVISTLK
;
A
#
# COMPACT_ATOMS: atom_id res chain seq x y z
N GLY A 1 -10.93 14.06 -25.55
CA GLY A 1 -11.71 15.23 -25.99
C GLY A 1 -10.79 16.32 -26.45
N GLN A 2 -10.37 17.22 -25.57
CA GLN A 2 -9.36 18.22 -25.90
C GLN A 2 -7.96 17.57 -26.01
N SER A 3 -7.16 18.03 -26.97
CA SER A 3 -5.79 17.57 -27.21
C SER A 3 -4.80 18.24 -26.27
N TYR A 4 -3.92 17.46 -25.66
CA TYR A 4 -2.82 17.93 -24.81
C TYR A 4 -1.49 17.38 -25.32
N GLU A 5 -0.49 18.24 -25.42
CA GLU A 5 0.85 17.87 -25.88
C GLU A 5 1.62 17.11 -24.79
N ILE A 6 2.20 15.97 -25.16
CA ILE A 6 3.25 15.28 -24.42
C ILE A 6 4.52 15.38 -25.25
N ARG A 7 5.50 16.13 -24.75
CA ARG A 7 6.83 16.24 -25.36
C ARG A 7 7.72 15.11 -24.87
N LEU A 8 8.25 14.34 -25.81
CA LEU A 8 9.22 13.29 -25.53
C LEU A 8 10.61 13.87 -25.72
N LEU A 9 11.38 13.89 -24.63
CA LEU A 9 12.71 14.47 -24.59
C LEU A 9 13.69 13.43 -24.05
N GLU A 10 14.83 13.32 -24.70
CA GLU A 10 15.99 12.66 -24.14
C GLU A 10 16.79 13.67 -23.30
N ASN A 11 17.06 13.33 -22.05
CA ASN A 11 17.76 14.22 -21.11
C ASN A 11 18.99 13.56 -20.46
N ARG A 12 19.47 12.44 -21.02
CA ARG A 12 20.69 11.76 -20.54
C ARG A 12 21.94 12.44 -21.11
N LYS A 13 23.04 12.40 -20.34
CA LYS A 13 24.29 13.03 -20.74
C LYS A 13 24.83 12.38 -22.02
N LEU A 14 25.31 13.23 -22.93
CA LEU A 14 25.93 12.90 -24.22
C LEU A 14 27.14 11.96 -24.01
N GLY A 15 26.92 10.65 -23.89
CA GLY A 15 27.99 9.69 -23.58
C GLY A 15 27.54 8.28 -23.17
N GLU A 16 26.32 8.11 -22.64
CA GLU A 16 25.79 6.78 -22.26
C GLU A 16 25.19 6.00 -23.45
N PHE A 17 25.31 6.51 -24.67
CA PHE A 17 24.59 6.04 -25.85
C PHE A 17 25.50 5.39 -26.91
N GLN A 18 26.64 4.81 -26.52
CA GLN A 18 27.38 3.95 -27.46
C GLN A 18 26.65 2.61 -27.73
N ASP A 19 25.62 2.27 -26.95
CA ASP A 19 24.98 0.95 -26.99
C ASP A 19 23.58 0.90 -27.62
N LEU A 20 23.00 2.04 -28.02
CA LEU A 20 21.68 2.06 -28.66
C LEU A 20 21.85 2.08 -30.19
N ASN A 21 22.10 0.89 -30.73
CA ASN A 21 22.15 0.64 -32.18
C ASN A 21 20.76 0.79 -32.87
N THR A 22 19.73 1.20 -32.13
CA THR A 22 18.33 1.30 -32.60
C THR A 22 17.96 2.75 -32.90
N LYS A 23 17.64 3.02 -34.17
CA LYS A 23 17.24 4.34 -34.67
C LYS A 23 15.95 4.89 -34.03
N TYR A 24 15.07 4.01 -33.56
CA TYR A 24 13.77 4.37 -32.99
C TYR A 24 13.53 3.63 -31.68
N VAL A 25 12.70 4.20 -30.83
CA VAL A 25 12.16 3.57 -29.62
C VAL A 25 10.63 3.57 -29.69
N LYS A 26 9.99 2.63 -28.99
CA LYS A 26 8.54 2.54 -28.88
C LYS A 26 8.09 3.13 -27.55
N SER A 27 7.15 4.05 -27.58
CA SER A 27 6.45 4.52 -26.38
C SER A 27 5.02 4.02 -26.37
N ILE A 28 4.58 3.53 -25.22
CA ILE A 28 3.19 3.15 -24.95
C ILE A 28 2.63 4.10 -23.89
N ILE A 29 1.57 4.83 -24.23
CA ILE A 29 0.87 5.73 -23.32
C ILE A 29 -0.41 5.04 -22.85
N ARG A 30 -0.63 5.07 -21.53
CA ARG A 30 -1.79 4.49 -20.86
C ARG A 30 -2.46 5.49 -19.94
N VAL A 31 -3.79 5.50 -19.94
CA VAL A 31 -4.59 6.12 -18.88
C VAL A 31 -5.04 5.03 -17.92
N VAL A 32 -4.49 5.03 -16.71
CA VAL A 32 -4.77 4.01 -15.68
C VAL A 32 -5.34 4.65 -14.42
N PHE A 33 -6.00 3.86 -13.58
CA PHE A 33 -6.44 4.36 -12.28
C PHE A 33 -5.24 4.68 -11.38
N HIS A 34 -5.27 5.81 -10.67
CA HIS A 34 -4.27 6.10 -9.65
C HIS A 34 -4.54 5.33 -8.35
N ASP A 35 -5.81 5.12 -8.00
CA ASP A 35 -6.24 4.37 -6.82
C ASP A 35 -6.05 2.86 -7.03
N ARG A 36 -5.25 2.23 -6.17
CA ARG A 36 -4.93 0.80 -6.22
C ARG A 36 -6.15 -0.11 -6.16
N ARG A 37 -7.21 0.28 -5.44
CA ARG A 37 -8.47 -0.49 -5.39
C ARG A 37 -9.15 -0.53 -6.75
N LEU A 38 -9.12 0.59 -7.48
CA LEU A 38 -9.69 0.67 -8.82
C LEU A 38 -8.81 0.00 -9.87
N GLN A 39 -7.49 -0.05 -9.67
CA GLN A 39 -6.59 -0.85 -10.53
C GLN A 39 -6.95 -2.34 -10.51
N TYR A 40 -7.28 -2.93 -9.34
CA TYR A 40 -7.69 -4.35 -9.27
C TYR A 40 -8.99 -4.65 -9.99
N THR A 41 -9.86 -3.65 -10.14
CA THR A 41 -11.15 -3.78 -10.85
C THR A 41 -11.12 -3.05 -12.19
N GLU A 42 -9.92 -2.69 -12.68
CA GLU A 42 -9.77 -1.82 -13.86
C GLU A 42 -10.48 -2.40 -15.06
N HIS A 43 -10.27 -3.69 -15.33
CA HIS A 43 -10.95 -4.39 -16.42
C HIS A 43 -12.47 -4.18 -16.36
N GLN A 44 -13.10 -4.44 -15.22
CA GLN A 44 -14.54 -4.24 -15.03
C GLN A 44 -14.97 -2.78 -15.22
N GLN A 45 -14.18 -1.83 -14.73
CA GLN A 45 -14.47 -0.39 -14.88
C GLN A 45 -14.40 0.05 -16.35
N LEU A 46 -13.36 -0.38 -17.08
CA LEU A 46 -13.18 -0.06 -18.49
C LEU A 46 -14.25 -0.74 -19.36
N GLU A 47 -14.61 -1.99 -19.06
CA GLU A 47 -15.71 -2.68 -19.75
C GLU A 47 -17.05 -2.00 -19.50
N GLY A 48 -17.35 -1.62 -18.25
CA GLY A 48 -18.56 -0.88 -17.93
C GLY A 48 -18.64 0.46 -18.68
N TRP A 49 -17.50 1.14 -18.82
CA TRP A 49 -17.42 2.36 -19.62
C TRP A 49 -17.67 2.09 -21.11
N ARG A 50 -17.02 1.07 -21.68
CA ARG A 50 -17.22 0.62 -23.08
C ARG A 50 -18.69 0.34 -23.39
N TRP A 51 -19.38 -0.36 -22.51
CA TRP A 51 -20.80 -0.67 -22.69
C TRP A 51 -21.68 0.59 -22.68
N SER A 52 -21.34 1.59 -21.87
CA SER A 52 -22.07 2.86 -21.84
C SER A 52 -21.78 3.77 -23.03
N ARG A 53 -20.67 3.53 -23.75
CA ARG A 53 -20.23 4.31 -24.91
C ARG A 53 -19.68 3.41 -26.03
N PRO A 54 -20.56 2.69 -26.74
CA PRO A 54 -20.15 1.79 -27.81
C PRO A 54 -19.41 2.55 -28.92
N GLY A 55 -18.23 2.06 -29.30
CA GLY A 55 -17.39 2.66 -30.35
C GLY A 55 -16.44 3.76 -29.88
N ASP A 56 -16.64 4.31 -28.69
CA ASP A 56 -15.72 5.30 -28.13
C ASP A 56 -14.48 4.63 -27.52
N ARG A 57 -13.36 5.37 -27.53
CA ARG A 57 -12.11 5.00 -26.86
C ARG A 57 -11.82 5.96 -25.70
N ILE A 58 -11.09 5.48 -24.70
CA ILE A 58 -10.72 6.30 -23.54
C ILE A 58 -9.56 7.22 -23.88
N LEU A 59 -8.58 6.71 -24.61
CA LEU A 59 -7.37 7.41 -25.01
C LEU A 59 -7.17 7.31 -26.52
N ASP A 60 -6.87 8.44 -27.14
CA ASP A 60 -6.53 8.54 -28.56
C ASP A 60 -5.37 9.51 -28.81
N ILE A 61 -4.77 9.43 -30.00
CA ILE A 61 -3.73 10.34 -30.49
C ILE A 61 -4.33 11.27 -31.55
N ASP A 62 -4.16 12.57 -31.34
CA ASP A 62 -4.43 13.58 -32.36
C ASP A 62 -3.25 13.62 -33.34
N ILE A 63 -3.30 12.73 -34.34
CA ILE A 63 -2.23 12.54 -35.33
C ILE A 63 -1.90 13.85 -36.08
N PRO A 64 -2.88 14.63 -36.57
CA PRO A 64 -2.60 15.90 -37.27
C PRO A 64 -1.81 16.93 -36.45
N LEU A 65 -1.98 16.94 -35.12
CA LEU A 65 -1.22 17.84 -34.24
C LEU A 65 0.12 17.26 -33.79
N SER A 66 0.30 15.94 -33.90
CA SER A 66 1.51 15.25 -33.43
C SER A 66 2.68 15.42 -34.40
N VAL A 67 3.89 15.49 -33.85
CA VAL A 67 5.12 15.77 -34.60
C VAL A 67 6.20 14.76 -34.22
N GLY A 68 6.87 14.17 -35.21
CA GLY A 68 8.01 13.26 -34.96
C GLY A 68 7.66 11.88 -34.40
N ILE A 69 6.36 11.53 -34.35
CA ILE A 69 5.89 10.17 -34.06
C ILE A 69 5.67 9.40 -35.36
N LEU A 70 5.87 8.08 -35.30
CA LEU A 70 5.74 7.14 -36.41
C LEU A 70 4.85 5.97 -36.00
N ASP A 71 4.15 5.40 -36.96
CA ASP A 71 3.26 4.23 -36.78
C ASP A 71 2.37 4.32 -35.52
N PRO A 72 1.58 5.40 -35.33
CA PRO A 72 0.67 5.48 -34.20
C PRO A 72 -0.38 4.36 -34.29
N ARG A 73 -0.55 3.62 -33.20
CA ARG A 73 -1.48 2.48 -33.09
C ARG A 73 -2.35 2.61 -31.85
N ALA A 74 -3.61 2.26 -32.02
CA ALA A 74 -4.60 2.21 -30.96
C ALA A 74 -5.40 0.91 -31.10
N SER A 75 -5.05 -0.10 -30.31
CA SER A 75 -5.72 -1.42 -30.40
C SER A 75 -7.20 -1.31 -30.00
N PRO A 76 -8.16 -1.83 -30.80
CA PRO A 76 -9.59 -1.80 -30.46
C PRO A 76 -9.93 -2.46 -29.12
N THR A 77 -9.12 -3.42 -28.66
CA THR A 77 -9.35 -4.16 -27.40
C THR A 77 -8.77 -3.44 -26.18
N GLN A 78 -7.84 -2.50 -26.37
CA GLN A 78 -7.19 -1.75 -25.30
C GLN A 78 -7.60 -0.27 -25.38
N LEU A 79 -8.78 0.06 -24.85
CA LEU A 79 -9.40 1.39 -25.02
C LEU A 79 -8.62 2.55 -24.41
N ASN A 80 -7.80 2.27 -23.40
CA ASN A 80 -7.06 3.25 -22.62
C ASN A 80 -5.57 3.30 -22.98
N THR A 81 -5.17 2.67 -24.10
CA THR A 81 -3.77 2.53 -24.50
C THR A 81 -3.57 2.97 -25.95
N VAL A 82 -2.47 3.68 -26.19
CA VAL A 82 -1.96 4.02 -27.53
C VAL A 82 -0.45 3.81 -27.57
N GLU A 83 0.10 3.49 -28.72
CA GLU A 83 1.54 3.29 -28.91
C GLU A 83 2.03 3.93 -30.21
N PHE A 84 3.31 4.30 -30.25
CA PHE A 84 3.96 4.87 -31.42
C PHE A 84 5.49 4.73 -31.31
N LEU A 85 6.16 4.85 -32.45
CA LEU A 85 7.61 4.91 -32.54
C LEU A 85 8.06 6.39 -32.62
N TRP A 86 9.25 6.68 -32.11
CA TRP A 86 9.87 8.00 -32.25
C TRP A 86 11.40 7.90 -32.18
N ASP A 87 12.07 8.94 -32.67
CA ASP A 87 13.53 9.03 -32.75
C ASP A 87 14.05 9.87 -31.56
N PRO A 88 14.77 9.28 -30.59
CA PRO A 88 15.29 9.99 -29.41
C PRO A 88 16.20 11.17 -29.76
N SER A 89 16.89 11.10 -30.91
CA SER A 89 17.80 12.16 -31.37
C SER A 89 17.06 13.38 -31.93
N LYS A 90 15.72 13.31 -32.05
CA LYS A 90 14.87 14.36 -32.61
C LYS A 90 13.80 14.77 -31.62
N ARG A 91 13.21 15.94 -31.87
CA ARG A 91 12.03 16.38 -31.12
C ARG A 91 10.83 15.53 -31.55
N ALA A 92 10.14 14.95 -30.57
CA ALA A 92 8.87 14.27 -30.75
C ALA A 92 7.82 14.81 -29.77
N SER A 93 6.62 15.04 -30.28
CA SER A 93 5.45 15.49 -29.53
C SER A 93 4.24 14.65 -29.92
N ALA A 94 3.66 13.96 -28.94
CA ALA A 94 2.41 13.23 -29.10
C ALA A 94 1.27 14.05 -28.49
N PHE A 95 0.27 14.40 -29.29
CA PHE A 95 -0.94 15.05 -28.77
C PHE A 95 -1.96 13.99 -28.42
N ILE A 96 -2.35 13.92 -27.15
CA ILE A 96 -3.30 12.91 -26.66
C ILE A 96 -4.65 13.51 -26.32
N GLN A 97 -5.69 12.70 -26.48
CA GLN A 97 -7.06 13.02 -26.11
C GLN A 97 -7.60 11.98 -25.14
N VAL A 98 -8.05 12.44 -23.96
CA VAL A 98 -8.75 11.58 -22.98
C VAL A 98 -10.25 11.85 -23.03
N HIS A 99 -11.07 10.80 -23.18
CA HIS A 99 -12.52 10.92 -23.43
C HIS A 99 -13.40 10.50 -22.25
N CYS A 100 -12.82 9.82 -21.26
CA CYS A 100 -13.53 9.48 -20.03
C CYS A 100 -13.39 10.60 -18.99
N ILE A 101 -14.44 10.87 -18.22
CA ILE A 101 -14.48 11.90 -17.18
C ILE A 101 -14.28 11.24 -15.82
N SER A 102 -13.49 11.86 -14.95
CA SER A 102 -13.17 11.30 -13.62
C SER A 102 -14.39 11.00 -12.73
N THR A 103 -15.51 11.68 -12.91
CA THR A 103 -16.75 11.42 -12.15
C THR A 103 -17.55 10.21 -12.66
N GLU A 104 -17.28 9.70 -13.85
CA GLU A 104 -17.98 8.52 -14.39
C GLU A 104 -17.60 7.22 -13.64
N PHE A 105 -16.46 7.25 -12.95
CA PHE A 105 -15.94 6.13 -12.17
C PHE A 105 -16.16 6.29 -10.66
N THR A 106 -16.94 7.29 -10.23
CA THR A 106 -17.39 7.38 -8.83
C THR A 106 -18.63 6.51 -8.62
N PRO A 107 -18.94 6.06 -7.38
CA PRO A 107 -20.09 5.20 -7.12
C PRO A 107 -21.42 5.77 -7.62
N ARG A 108 -21.62 7.09 -7.50
CA ARG A 108 -22.86 7.73 -7.94
C ARG A 108 -22.87 8.13 -9.41
N LYS A 109 -21.72 8.10 -10.09
CA LYS A 109 -21.53 8.39 -11.53
C LYS A 109 -22.03 9.74 -12.05
N HIS A 110 -22.58 10.60 -11.18
CA HIS A 110 -23.10 11.92 -11.53
C HIS A 110 -22.24 13.04 -10.93
N GLY A 111 -22.42 14.25 -11.45
CA GLY A 111 -21.69 15.43 -10.96
C GLY A 111 -21.96 15.71 -9.47
N GLY A 112 -21.00 16.34 -8.79
CA GLY A 112 -21.10 16.76 -7.39
C GLY A 112 -20.15 16.01 -6.43
N GLU A 113 -19.62 14.87 -6.85
CA GLU A 113 -18.60 14.13 -6.09
C GLU A 113 -17.18 14.44 -6.56
N LYS A 114 -16.20 14.17 -5.69
CA LYS A 114 -14.79 14.25 -6.05
C LYS A 114 -14.48 13.15 -7.08
N GLY A 115 -14.22 13.56 -8.33
CA GLY A 115 -13.87 12.63 -9.39
C GLY A 115 -12.61 11.81 -9.08
N VAL A 116 -12.59 10.57 -9.58
CA VAL A 116 -11.50 9.61 -9.44
C VAL A 116 -10.22 10.14 -10.12
N PRO A 117 -9.07 10.12 -9.44
CA PRO A 117 -7.79 10.48 -10.06
C PRO A 117 -7.32 9.36 -10.99
N PHE A 118 -6.84 9.74 -12.17
CA PHE A 118 -6.13 8.85 -13.08
C PHE A 118 -4.63 9.15 -13.07
N ARG A 119 -3.88 8.29 -13.72
CA ARG A 119 -2.47 8.47 -14.05
C ARG A 119 -2.32 8.32 -15.57
N VAL A 120 -1.66 9.28 -16.21
CA VAL A 120 -1.08 9.05 -17.54
C VAL A 120 0.29 8.45 -17.30
N GLN A 121 0.50 7.23 -17.80
CA GLN A 121 1.76 6.52 -17.70
C GLN A 121 2.32 6.28 -19.10
N ILE A 122 3.63 6.50 -19.25
CA ILE A 122 4.37 6.31 -20.48
C ILE A 122 5.47 5.30 -20.20
N ASP A 123 5.46 4.19 -20.91
CA ASP A 123 6.49 3.17 -20.87
C ASP A 123 7.22 3.16 -22.23
N THR A 124 8.55 3.32 -22.21
CA THR A 124 9.38 3.38 -23.40
C THR A 124 10.26 2.14 -23.49
N PHE A 125 10.35 1.55 -24.68
CA PHE A 125 11.04 0.30 -24.97
C PHE A 125 11.98 0.46 -26.19
N LYS A 126 13.16 -0.16 -26.14
CA LYS A 126 14.01 -0.34 -27.32
C LYS A 126 13.78 -1.71 -27.96
N GLN A 127 14.31 -1.84 -29.17
CA GLN A 127 14.29 -3.08 -29.92
C GLN A 127 15.26 -4.09 -29.30
N ASN A 128 14.83 -5.34 -29.12
CA ASN A 128 15.68 -6.45 -28.74
C ASN A 128 16.41 -7.02 -29.99
N GLU A 129 17.25 -8.03 -29.77
CA GLU A 129 18.00 -8.72 -30.85
C GLU A 129 17.09 -9.32 -31.94
N ASN A 130 15.85 -9.68 -31.59
CA ASN A 130 14.86 -10.26 -32.50
C ASN A 130 14.07 -9.21 -33.30
N GLY A 131 14.37 -7.92 -33.13
CA GLY A 131 13.66 -6.86 -33.81
C GLY A 131 12.36 -6.42 -33.12
N GLU A 132 12.05 -6.90 -31.92
CA GLU A 132 10.84 -6.59 -31.18
C GLU A 132 11.07 -5.52 -30.10
N TYR A 133 10.14 -4.58 -29.94
CA TYR A 133 10.22 -3.55 -28.90
C TYR A 133 9.72 -4.08 -27.55
N THR A 134 10.53 -4.90 -26.89
CA THR A 134 10.21 -5.56 -25.61
C THR A 134 11.19 -5.21 -24.49
N GLU A 135 12.37 -4.68 -24.80
CA GLU A 135 13.36 -4.29 -23.78
C GLU A 135 13.01 -2.92 -23.20
N HIS A 136 12.66 -2.88 -21.92
CA HIS A 136 12.24 -1.66 -21.22
C HIS A 136 13.41 -0.69 -21.03
N LEU A 137 13.15 0.60 -21.25
CA LEU A 137 14.14 1.68 -21.06
C LEU A 137 13.79 2.63 -19.92
N HIS A 138 12.51 3.02 -19.84
CA HIS A 138 12.08 4.06 -18.93
C HIS A 138 10.56 4.06 -18.76
N SER A 139 10.10 4.39 -17.56
CA SER A 139 8.69 4.60 -17.26
C SER A 139 8.51 5.87 -16.46
N ALA A 140 7.57 6.70 -16.88
CA ALA A 140 7.21 7.91 -16.15
C ALA A 140 5.72 8.19 -16.22
N SER A 141 5.24 8.97 -15.26
CA SER A 141 3.82 9.25 -15.15
C SER A 141 3.49 10.58 -14.49
N CYS A 142 2.25 11.02 -14.66
CA CYS A 142 1.67 12.13 -13.92
C CYS A 142 0.23 11.82 -13.54
N GLN A 143 -0.25 12.39 -12.44
CA GLN A 143 -1.66 12.31 -12.07
C GLN A 143 -2.47 13.30 -12.90
N ILE A 144 -3.62 12.85 -13.40
CA ILE A 144 -4.57 13.70 -14.11
C ILE A 144 -5.97 13.56 -13.51
N LYS A 145 -6.79 14.58 -13.76
CA LYS A 145 -8.22 14.54 -13.50
C LYS A 145 -8.93 15.12 -14.71
N VAL A 146 -9.88 14.36 -15.25
CA VAL A 146 -10.56 14.73 -16.48
C VAL A 146 -11.93 15.31 -16.13
N PHE A 147 -12.22 16.48 -16.70
CA PHE A 147 -13.45 17.22 -16.45
C PHE A 147 -14.31 17.28 -17.72
N LYS A 148 -15.59 17.58 -17.53
CA LYS A 148 -16.45 18.05 -18.64
C LYS A 148 -15.86 19.34 -19.27
N PRO A 149 -16.23 19.68 -20.52
CA PRO A 149 -15.76 20.89 -21.18
C PRO A 149 -15.86 22.14 -20.28
N LYS A 150 -14.81 22.97 -20.29
CA LYS A 150 -14.63 24.16 -19.41
C LYS A 150 -14.55 23.85 -17.91
N GLY A 151 -14.69 22.60 -17.47
CA GLY A 151 -14.64 22.21 -16.06
C GLY A 151 -13.24 22.33 -15.48
N ALA A 152 -12.22 22.01 -16.27
CA ALA A 152 -10.81 22.20 -15.89
C ALA A 152 -10.50 23.69 -15.68
N ASP A 153 -10.88 24.56 -16.62
CA ASP A 153 -10.64 26.02 -16.52
C ASP A 153 -11.34 26.63 -15.29
N ARG A 154 -12.61 26.26 -15.06
CA ARG A 154 -13.35 26.71 -13.87
C ARG A 154 -12.66 26.24 -12.58
N LYS A 155 -12.17 25.00 -12.56
CA LYS A 155 -11.48 24.43 -11.40
C LYS A 155 -10.15 25.14 -11.16
N GLN A 156 -9.35 25.35 -12.20
CA GLN A 156 -8.08 26.07 -12.12
C GLN A 156 -8.28 27.52 -11.66
N LYS A 157 -9.27 28.24 -12.20
CA LYS A 157 -9.62 29.59 -11.75
C LYS A 157 -10.00 29.61 -10.26
N THR A 158 -10.90 28.71 -9.86
CA THR A 158 -11.35 28.60 -8.45
C THR A 158 -10.19 28.26 -7.51
N ASP A 159 -9.30 27.35 -7.92
CA ASP A 159 -8.16 26.94 -7.10
C ASP A 159 -7.12 28.06 -7.01
N ARG A 160 -6.88 28.81 -8.09
CA ARG A 160 -6.01 30.00 -8.08
C ARG A 160 -6.52 31.09 -7.13
N GLU A 161 -7.81 31.46 -7.22
CA GLU A 161 -8.43 32.43 -6.31
C GLU A 161 -8.37 31.98 -4.85
N LYS A 162 -8.49 30.67 -4.58
CA LYS A 162 -8.31 30.11 -3.23
C LYS A 162 -6.86 30.18 -2.76
N MET A 163 -5.91 29.92 -3.64
CA MET A 163 -4.49 29.99 -3.32
C MET A 163 -4.05 31.43 -3.06
N GLU A 164 -4.55 32.42 -3.82
CA GLU A 164 -4.24 33.84 -3.62
C GLU A 164 -4.63 34.33 -2.22
N LYS A 165 -5.77 33.85 -1.70
CA LYS A 165 -6.29 34.18 -0.35
C LYS A 165 -5.55 33.52 0.80
N LYS A 166 -4.67 32.54 0.53
CA LYS A 166 -3.89 31.84 1.57
C LYS A 166 -2.68 32.65 2.00
N THR A 167 -2.30 32.49 3.27
CA THR A 167 -1.07 33.04 3.82
C THR A 167 0.17 32.37 3.21
N THR A 168 1.35 33.01 3.30
CA THR A 168 2.61 32.45 2.78
C THR A 168 2.92 31.06 3.36
N GLN A 169 2.76 30.89 4.67
CA GLN A 169 2.97 29.60 5.35
C GLN A 169 1.99 28.51 4.88
N GLU A 170 0.76 28.87 4.54
CA GLU A 170 -0.21 27.90 4.01
C GLU A 170 0.10 27.53 2.56
N LYS A 171 0.62 28.47 1.76
CA LYS A 171 0.98 28.24 0.35
C LYS A 171 2.11 27.21 0.23
N GLU A 172 3.07 27.21 1.16
CA GLU A 172 4.17 26.25 1.22
C GLU A 172 3.71 24.79 1.39
N LYS A 173 2.49 24.56 1.88
CA LYS A 173 1.91 23.20 2.01
C LYS A 173 1.42 22.60 0.68
N TYR A 174 1.40 23.38 -0.39
CA TYR A 174 0.89 22.96 -1.70
C TYR A 174 2.01 22.93 -2.74
N GLN A 175 1.86 22.03 -3.71
CA GLN A 175 2.75 21.99 -4.87
C GLN A 175 2.57 23.27 -5.71
N PRO A 176 3.65 23.92 -6.15
CA PRO A 176 3.57 25.08 -7.03
C PRO A 176 2.88 24.72 -8.36
N SER A 177 2.18 25.69 -8.94
CA SER A 177 1.61 25.56 -10.28
C SER A 177 2.67 25.91 -11.32
N TYR A 178 2.84 25.06 -12.33
CA TYR A 178 3.73 25.29 -13.46
C TYR A 178 2.93 25.30 -14.77
N GLU A 179 3.48 25.90 -15.81
CA GLU A 179 2.90 25.87 -17.17
C GLU A 179 2.98 24.47 -17.78
N THR A 180 4.02 23.72 -17.43
CA THR A 180 4.25 22.35 -17.92
C THR A 180 4.46 21.40 -16.75
N THR A 181 3.92 20.19 -16.89
CA THR A 181 4.10 19.12 -15.91
C THR A 181 5.25 18.23 -16.35
N ILE A 182 6.28 18.11 -15.51
CA ILE A 182 7.33 17.10 -15.70
C ILE A 182 6.81 15.78 -15.15
N LEU A 183 6.79 14.74 -16.00
CA LEU A 183 6.40 13.41 -15.57
C LEU A 183 7.48 12.85 -14.64
N THR A 184 7.04 12.22 -13.56
CA THR A 184 7.91 11.60 -12.55
C THR A 184 8.15 10.14 -12.90
N GLU A 185 9.39 9.68 -12.74
CA GLU A 185 9.75 8.28 -12.91
C GLU A 185 8.89 7.35 -12.04
N CYS A 186 8.53 6.19 -12.58
CA CYS A 186 7.72 5.18 -11.90
C CYS A 186 8.04 3.77 -12.39
N SER A 187 7.51 2.75 -11.71
CA SER A 187 7.60 1.36 -12.16
C SER A 187 6.91 1.15 -13.52
N PRO A 188 7.40 0.23 -14.36
CA PRO A 188 6.76 -0.12 -15.62
C PRO A 188 5.36 -0.72 -15.41
N TRP A 189 4.46 -0.46 -16.36
CA TRP A 189 3.10 -1.02 -16.34
C TRP A 189 2.99 -2.32 -17.16
N PRO A 190 2.26 -3.35 -16.66
CA PRO A 190 1.71 -3.45 -15.30
C PRO A 190 2.83 -3.66 -14.28
N ASP A 191 2.58 -3.34 -13.01
CA ASP A 191 3.51 -3.65 -11.91
C ASP A 191 3.78 -5.18 -11.89
N VAL A 192 4.81 -5.62 -12.61
CA VAL A 192 5.25 -7.02 -12.62
C VAL A 192 6.27 -7.22 -11.51
N PRO A 193 5.98 -8.00 -10.46
CA PRO A 193 7.05 -8.57 -9.66
C PRO A 193 7.81 -9.54 -10.56
N TYR A 194 9.09 -9.23 -10.82
CA TYR A 194 10.04 -9.98 -11.64
C TYR A 194 9.73 -11.49 -11.77
N GLN A 195 9.43 -11.92 -13.00
CA GLN A 195 9.34 -13.34 -13.37
C GLN A 195 10.74 -13.97 -13.35
N MET A 196 10.94 -14.96 -12.49
CA MET A 196 12.07 -15.89 -12.57
C MET A 196 11.59 -17.19 -13.22
N ASN A 197 12.11 -17.44 -14.43
CA ASN A 197 12.31 -18.69 -15.15
C ASN A 197 11.20 -19.76 -15.30
N ASN A 198 10.99 -20.10 -16.58
CA ASN A 198 10.23 -21.21 -17.15
C ASN A 198 10.49 -22.60 -16.52
N ALA A 199 9.41 -23.35 -16.28
CA ALA A 199 9.33 -24.80 -16.47
C ALA A 199 7.86 -25.19 -16.79
N PRO A 200 7.60 -26.23 -17.62
CA PRO A 200 6.30 -26.45 -18.26
C PRO A 200 5.32 -27.21 -17.36
N SER A 201 4.08 -26.70 -17.25
CA SER A 201 3.00 -27.38 -16.53
C SER A 201 2.42 -28.55 -17.35
N PRO A 202 2.16 -29.73 -16.76
CA PRO A 202 1.44 -30.80 -17.43
C PRO A 202 -0.06 -30.50 -17.49
N SER A 203 -0.66 -30.88 -18.60
CA SER A 203 -2.06 -30.71 -18.98
C SER A 203 -2.98 -31.60 -18.13
N TYR A 204 -4.12 -31.06 -17.69
CA TYR A 204 -5.28 -31.89 -17.34
C TYR A 204 -6.58 -31.27 -17.86
N ASN A 205 -7.20 -32.00 -18.79
CA ASN A 205 -8.60 -31.88 -19.19
C ASN A 205 -9.51 -32.28 -18.02
N SER A 206 -10.60 -31.54 -17.78
CA SER A 206 -12.00 -32.02 -17.96
C SER A 206 -13.06 -31.09 -17.34
N SER A 207 -14.21 -31.08 -18.00
CA SER A 207 -15.38 -30.19 -17.96
C SER A 207 -16.29 -30.32 -16.71
N PRO A 208 -17.33 -29.46 -16.55
CA PRO A 208 -17.97 -29.12 -15.27
C PRO A 208 -19.25 -29.93 -14.99
N ASN A 209 -19.62 -30.08 -13.72
CA ASN A 209 -20.97 -30.49 -13.32
C ASN A 209 -21.54 -29.63 -12.18
N SER A 210 -22.58 -28.87 -12.57
CA SER A 210 -23.87 -28.65 -11.91
C SER A 210 -23.97 -28.66 -10.37
N PHE A 211 -24.32 -27.48 -9.86
CA PHE A 211 -24.89 -27.26 -8.52
C PHE A 211 -26.33 -27.80 -8.44
N ASN A 212 -26.67 -28.43 -7.31
CA ASN A 212 -28.04 -28.58 -6.85
C ASN A 212 -28.20 -27.94 -5.47
N LEU A 213 -29.28 -27.16 -5.36
CA LEU A 213 -29.76 -26.43 -4.19
C LEU A 213 -30.31 -27.40 -3.13
N GLY A 214 -30.08 -27.09 -1.86
CA GLY A 214 -30.73 -27.75 -0.73
C GLY A 214 -30.73 -26.84 0.50
N ASP A 215 -31.86 -26.17 0.72
CA ASP A 215 -32.20 -25.43 1.94
C ASP A 215 -32.29 -26.36 3.15
N GLY A 216 -31.84 -25.88 4.31
CA GLY A 216 -31.92 -26.60 5.58
C GLY A 216 -31.60 -25.70 6.77
N ASN A 217 -32.63 -25.08 7.32
CA ASN A 217 -32.63 -24.13 8.42
C ASN A 217 -32.45 -24.85 9.78
N SER A 218 -31.44 -24.52 10.61
CA SER A 218 -31.46 -24.80 12.06
C SER A 218 -30.45 -23.98 12.87
N SER A 219 -30.90 -23.39 13.97
CA SER A 219 -30.17 -22.95 15.17
C SER A 219 -31.17 -23.02 16.34
N PRO A 220 -30.80 -22.96 17.64
CA PRO A 220 -29.47 -22.88 18.27
C PRO A 220 -29.26 -23.89 19.42
N THR A 221 -28.03 -24.10 19.90
CA THR A 221 -27.78 -24.42 21.33
C THR A 221 -26.32 -24.20 21.72
N HIS A 222 -26.13 -23.56 22.88
CA HIS A 222 -24.87 -23.28 23.55
C HIS A 222 -24.15 -24.56 23.97
N GLN A 223 -22.85 -24.66 23.66
CA GLN A 223 -21.87 -25.21 24.59
C GLN A 223 -20.65 -24.28 24.62
N VAL A 224 -20.42 -23.70 25.79
CA VAL A 224 -19.23 -22.94 26.14
C VAL A 224 -18.16 -23.95 26.51
N GLU A 225 -17.17 -24.15 25.66
CA GLU A 225 -15.96 -24.91 26.00
C GLU A 225 -14.80 -23.92 26.13
N LEU A 226 -14.32 -23.78 27.36
CA LEU A 226 -13.19 -22.97 27.76
C LEU A 226 -11.91 -23.55 27.15
N LEU A 227 -11.18 -22.75 26.38
CA LEU A 227 -9.83 -23.07 25.92
C LEU A 227 -8.83 -22.00 26.40
N PRO A 228 -7.55 -22.36 26.61
CA PRO A 228 -6.58 -21.61 27.41
C PRO A 228 -6.10 -20.32 26.71
N PRO A 229 -5.39 -19.42 27.43
CA PRO A 229 -4.99 -18.14 26.87
C PRO A 229 -3.87 -18.30 25.82
N SER A 230 -4.10 -17.63 24.70
CA SER A 230 -3.12 -16.89 23.88
C SER A 230 -1.89 -17.63 23.36
N ASN A 231 -2.04 -18.18 22.15
CA ASN A 231 -1.05 -18.02 21.09
C ASN A 231 -1.81 -17.78 19.78
N ASP A 232 -1.86 -16.52 19.33
CA ASP A 232 -2.51 -16.13 18.06
C ASP A 232 -1.75 -16.62 16.82
N HIS A 233 -0.53 -17.14 17.01
CA HIS A 233 0.33 -17.59 15.93
C HIS A 233 0.16 -19.09 15.63
N LEU A 234 -0.02 -19.40 14.35
CA LEU A 234 0.00 -20.76 13.84
C LEU A 234 1.41 -21.34 13.95
N LEU A 235 1.57 -22.49 14.61
CA LEU A 235 2.88 -23.13 14.78
C LEU A 235 3.23 -24.04 13.60
N PRO A 236 4.52 -24.19 13.23
CA PRO A 236 4.95 -25.14 12.20
C PRO A 236 4.59 -26.59 12.50
N SER A 237 4.53 -26.98 13.77
CA SER A 237 4.16 -28.33 14.21
C SER A 237 2.66 -28.57 14.31
N ALA A 238 1.82 -27.58 13.97
CA ALA A 238 0.36 -27.71 14.08
C ALA A 238 -0.17 -28.75 13.10
N SER A 239 -1.00 -29.67 13.60
CA SER A 239 -1.65 -30.70 12.77
C SER A 239 -2.66 -30.07 11.80
N ILE A 240 -3.17 -30.85 10.86
CA ILE A 240 -4.24 -30.41 9.95
C ILE A 240 -5.47 -29.96 10.75
N GLN A 241 -5.83 -30.69 11.82
CA GLN A 241 -6.97 -30.36 12.66
C GLN A 241 -6.74 -29.03 13.41
N ASP A 242 -5.53 -28.80 13.91
CA ASP A 242 -5.16 -27.55 14.58
C ASP A 242 -5.17 -26.36 13.62
N ALA A 243 -4.70 -26.56 12.39
CA ALA A 243 -4.73 -25.54 11.34
C ALA A 243 -6.17 -25.15 10.97
N GLN A 244 -7.06 -26.13 10.87
CA GLN A 244 -8.49 -25.91 10.64
C GLN A 244 -9.13 -25.14 11.79
N GLN A 245 -8.85 -25.51 13.04
CA GLN A 245 -9.34 -24.76 14.21
C GLN A 245 -8.81 -23.33 14.22
N TRP A 246 -7.54 -23.11 13.86
CA TRP A 246 -6.95 -21.78 13.77
C TRP A 246 -7.65 -20.92 12.70
N LEU A 247 -7.96 -21.47 11.53
CA LEU A 247 -8.73 -20.78 10.48
C LEU A 247 -10.12 -20.38 10.98
N HIS A 248 -10.81 -21.28 11.69
CA HIS A 248 -12.11 -20.97 12.29
C HIS A 248 -12.02 -19.82 13.31
N ARG A 249 -11.04 -19.87 14.23
CA ARG A 249 -10.83 -18.84 15.25
C ARG A 249 -10.49 -17.47 14.64
N ASN A 250 -9.70 -17.45 13.57
CA ASN A 250 -9.26 -16.23 12.90
C ASN A 250 -10.25 -15.71 11.83
N ARG A 251 -11.51 -16.18 11.84
CA ARG A 251 -12.57 -15.77 10.91
C ARG A 251 -12.28 -16.07 9.43
N PHE A 252 -11.54 -17.15 9.17
CA PHE A 252 -11.27 -17.69 7.83
C PHE A 252 -12.02 -19.01 7.56
N SER A 253 -13.14 -19.23 8.27
CA SER A 253 -13.99 -20.43 8.11
C SER A 253 -14.45 -20.73 6.68
N PRO A 254 -14.69 -19.75 5.77
CA PRO A 254 -15.05 -20.05 4.39
C PRO A 254 -13.96 -20.81 3.61
N PHE A 255 -12.69 -20.69 4.04
CA PHE A 255 -11.55 -21.30 3.37
C PHE A 255 -11.13 -22.66 3.97
N CYS A 256 -11.77 -23.11 5.05
CA CYS A 256 -11.47 -24.38 5.71
C CYS A 256 -11.52 -25.57 4.74
N ARG A 257 -12.51 -25.60 3.84
CA ARG A 257 -12.64 -26.65 2.81
C ARG A 257 -11.47 -26.64 1.82
N LEU A 258 -11.00 -25.46 1.42
CA LEU A 258 -9.90 -25.30 0.46
C LEU A 258 -8.56 -25.74 1.07
N PHE A 259 -8.37 -25.54 2.37
CA PHE A 259 -7.17 -25.94 3.11
C PHE A 259 -7.33 -27.23 3.92
N SER A 260 -8.32 -28.06 3.58
CA SER A 260 -8.70 -29.25 4.37
C SER A 260 -7.58 -30.27 4.53
N SER A 261 -6.60 -30.29 3.62
CA SER A 261 -5.44 -31.19 3.65
C SER A 261 -4.12 -30.49 4.05
N PHE A 262 -4.16 -29.24 4.52
CA PHE A 262 -2.97 -28.46 4.82
C PHE A 262 -2.68 -28.45 6.33
N SER A 263 -1.44 -28.80 6.69
CA SER A 263 -0.92 -28.66 8.05
C SER A 263 -0.43 -27.23 8.32
N GLY A 264 -0.08 -26.92 9.58
CA GLY A 264 0.50 -25.63 9.94
C GLY A 264 1.77 -25.32 9.15
N ALA A 265 2.64 -26.32 8.94
CA ALA A 265 3.84 -26.20 8.13
C ALA A 265 3.52 -25.88 6.65
N ASP A 266 2.47 -26.45 6.09
CA ASP A 266 2.10 -26.21 4.68
C ASP A 266 1.61 -24.78 4.49
N LEU A 267 0.70 -24.32 5.37
CA LEU A 267 0.22 -22.93 5.38
C LEU A 267 1.36 -21.93 5.61
N LEU A 268 2.31 -22.27 6.48
CA LEU A 268 3.50 -21.47 6.74
C LEU A 268 4.55 -21.52 5.62
N LYS A 269 4.45 -22.41 4.64
CA LYS A 269 5.32 -22.42 3.45
C LYS A 269 4.74 -21.62 2.28
N MET A 270 3.42 -21.50 2.23
CA MET A 270 2.74 -20.76 1.17
C MET A 270 3.16 -19.28 1.13
N SER A 271 3.28 -18.76 -0.08
CA SER A 271 3.55 -17.36 -0.38
C SER A 271 2.27 -16.53 -0.30
N LYS A 272 2.42 -15.20 -0.32
CA LYS A 272 1.28 -14.28 -0.34
C LYS A 272 0.46 -14.48 -1.60
N GLU A 273 1.14 -14.74 -2.71
CA GLU A 273 0.60 -14.95 -4.03
C GLU A 273 -0.26 -16.22 -4.07
N ASP A 274 0.20 -17.31 -3.45
CA ASP A 274 -0.57 -18.57 -3.34
C ASP A 274 -1.90 -18.34 -2.61
N PHE A 275 -1.88 -17.62 -1.48
CA PHE A 275 -3.10 -17.28 -0.76
C PHE A 275 -4.02 -16.34 -1.53
N VAL A 276 -3.47 -15.37 -2.26
CA VAL A 276 -4.25 -14.46 -3.12
C VAL A 276 -4.92 -15.22 -4.26
N GLN A 277 -4.25 -16.22 -4.83
CA GLN A 277 -4.79 -17.06 -5.90
C GLN A 277 -5.93 -17.96 -5.39
N ILE A 278 -5.81 -18.50 -4.18
CA ILE A 278 -6.79 -19.45 -3.61
C ILE A 278 -7.98 -18.74 -2.95
N CYS A 279 -7.72 -17.70 -2.16
CA CYS A 279 -8.74 -17.01 -1.35
C CYS A 279 -9.25 -15.72 -2.00
N GLY A 280 -8.65 -15.28 -3.10
CA GLY A 280 -8.86 -13.98 -3.69
C GLY A 280 -8.04 -12.87 -3.00
N PRO A 281 -7.93 -11.67 -3.60
CA PRO A 281 -6.96 -10.65 -3.18
C PRO A 281 -7.15 -10.13 -1.76
N ALA A 282 -8.39 -9.84 -1.36
CA ALA A 282 -8.66 -9.27 -0.04
C ALA A 282 -8.41 -10.29 1.07
N ASP A 283 -8.99 -11.48 0.95
CA ASP A 283 -8.91 -12.50 1.99
C ASP A 283 -7.57 -13.25 1.97
N GLY A 284 -6.94 -13.43 0.81
CA GLY A 284 -5.60 -14.01 0.70
C GLY A 284 -4.52 -13.15 1.36
N ILE A 285 -4.58 -11.82 1.20
CA ILE A 285 -3.66 -10.91 1.91
C ILE A 285 -3.92 -10.93 3.42
N ARG A 286 -5.19 -10.92 3.83
CA ARG A 286 -5.55 -11.01 5.26
C ARG A 286 -5.07 -12.31 5.88
N LEU A 287 -5.26 -13.43 5.20
CA LEU A 287 -4.85 -14.75 5.66
C LEU A 287 -3.32 -14.89 5.70
N PHE A 288 -2.60 -14.46 4.66
CA PHE A 288 -1.14 -14.46 4.64
C PHE A 288 -0.54 -13.64 5.79
N ASN A 289 -1.08 -12.44 6.04
CA ASN A 289 -0.58 -11.59 7.13
C ASN A 289 -0.88 -12.18 8.51
N ALA A 290 -2.03 -12.83 8.67
CA ALA A 290 -2.40 -13.51 9.92
C ALA A 290 -1.50 -14.75 10.18
N ILE A 291 -1.17 -15.52 9.14
CA ILE A 291 -0.30 -16.70 9.24
C ILE A 291 1.17 -16.32 9.46
N LYS A 292 1.70 -15.39 8.66
CA LYS A 292 3.13 -15.04 8.67
C LYS A 292 3.51 -14.03 9.74
N GLY A 293 2.54 -13.58 10.55
CA GLY A 293 2.78 -12.63 11.63
C GLY A 293 3.54 -11.40 11.15
N ARG A 294 2.88 -10.52 10.38
CA ARG A 294 3.46 -9.18 10.21
C ARG A 294 3.46 -8.51 11.58
N ASN A 295 4.63 -8.42 12.20
CA ASN A 295 4.87 -7.56 13.35
C ASN A 295 4.33 -6.18 13.00
N VAL A 296 3.25 -5.77 13.68
CA VAL A 296 2.80 -4.39 13.64
C VAL A 296 3.98 -3.58 14.19
N ARG A 297 4.52 -2.65 13.40
CA ARG A 297 5.58 -1.77 13.91
C ARG A 297 5.04 -1.13 15.20
N PRO A 298 5.74 -1.22 16.33
CA PRO A 298 5.26 -0.61 17.56
C PRO A 298 5.04 0.87 17.31
N LYS A 299 3.92 1.39 17.82
CA LYS A 299 3.57 2.81 17.71
C LYS A 299 4.50 3.68 18.57
N MET A 300 5.10 3.09 19.62
CA MET A 300 6.01 3.76 20.53
C MET A 300 7.04 2.75 21.08
N THR A 301 8.30 3.17 21.16
CA THR A 301 9.35 2.47 21.90
C THR A 301 9.73 3.31 23.11
N ILE A 302 9.74 2.71 24.30
CA ILE A 302 10.24 3.37 25.52
C ILE A 302 11.31 2.50 26.18
N TYR A 303 12.25 3.12 26.87
CA TYR A 303 13.31 2.42 27.58
C TYR A 303 13.07 2.54 29.09
N VAL A 304 13.00 1.43 29.80
CA VAL A 304 12.75 1.42 31.24
C VAL A 304 13.85 0.71 32.00
N CYS A 305 14.29 1.28 33.13
CA CYS A 305 15.17 0.59 34.06
C CYS A 305 14.54 0.54 35.45
N GLN A 306 14.89 -0.48 36.23
CA GLN A 306 14.49 -0.56 37.63
C GLN A 306 15.42 0.31 38.48
N GLU A 307 14.86 1.07 39.42
CA GLU A 307 15.66 1.73 40.45
C GLU A 307 16.33 0.66 41.35
N PRO A 308 17.67 0.62 41.46
CA PRO A 308 18.33 -0.33 42.34
C PRO A 308 17.99 0.00 43.80
N GLU A 309 17.53 -0.99 44.58
CA GLU A 309 17.10 -0.81 45.98
C GLU A 309 18.22 -0.32 46.93
N GLN A 310 19.47 -0.26 46.48
CA GLN A 310 20.61 0.25 47.24
C GLN A 310 20.87 1.73 46.99
N ASN A 311 19.99 2.62 47.45
CA ASN A 311 20.32 3.95 48.00
C ASN A 311 19.06 4.78 48.26
N ARG A 312 18.25 4.36 49.24
CA ARG A 312 17.24 5.26 49.83
C ARG A 312 17.83 6.39 50.70
N SER A 313 19.16 6.46 50.88
CA SER A 313 19.78 7.38 51.85
C SER A 313 20.69 8.48 51.30
N HIS A 314 21.04 8.54 50.00
CA HIS A 314 21.92 9.61 49.52
C HIS A 314 21.56 10.12 48.13
N LEU A 315 20.67 11.11 48.07
CA LEU A 315 20.48 11.95 46.88
C LEU A 315 20.49 13.45 47.24
N HIS A 316 21.51 13.84 48.00
CA HIS A 316 22.14 15.15 47.86
C HIS A 316 23.64 15.00 48.14
N GLN A 317 24.41 14.55 47.14
CA GLN A 317 25.75 15.05 46.78
C GLN A 317 26.51 14.07 45.88
N LYS A 318 27.35 14.67 45.01
CA LYS A 318 28.43 14.07 44.22
C LYS A 318 28.06 13.21 43.02
N ARG A 319 27.94 13.88 41.87
CA ARG A 319 28.52 13.36 40.61
C ARG A 319 29.99 13.76 40.59
N GLU A 320 30.87 12.86 41.01
CA GLU A 320 32.30 12.83 40.68
C GLU A 320 32.92 11.59 41.36
N ASN A 321 32.82 10.46 40.68
CA ASN A 321 33.82 9.39 40.58
C ASN A 321 33.15 8.12 40.01
N GLY A 322 33.76 7.61 38.94
CA GLY A 322 33.25 6.50 38.14
C GLY A 322 33.34 5.16 38.83
N ASP A 323 32.26 4.78 39.53
CA ASP A 323 31.82 3.39 39.66
C ASP A 323 30.29 3.35 39.84
N GLY A 324 29.59 3.96 38.88
CA GLY A 324 28.13 4.09 38.91
C GLY A 324 27.48 2.78 38.49
N SER A 325 26.71 2.17 39.40
CA SER A 325 25.73 1.13 39.12
C SER A 325 25.11 1.32 37.73
N LEU A 326 25.48 0.47 36.77
CA LEU A 326 24.96 0.52 35.41
C LEU A 326 23.45 0.25 35.45
N CYS A 327 22.64 1.29 35.29
CA CYS A 327 21.21 1.11 35.07
C CYS A 327 21.01 0.43 33.71
N VAL A 328 20.61 -0.85 33.73
CA VAL A 328 20.27 -1.59 32.52
C VAL A 328 18.86 -1.20 32.10
N TYR A 329 18.75 -0.56 30.93
CA TYR A 329 17.48 -0.20 30.33
C TYR A 329 16.97 -1.32 29.43
N HIS A 330 15.68 -1.60 29.53
CA HIS A 330 14.96 -2.57 28.70
C HIS A 330 14.02 -1.83 27.75
N ALA A 331 14.02 -2.24 26.48
CA ALA A 331 13.09 -1.70 25.49
C ALA A 331 11.70 -2.31 25.69
N ILE A 332 10.69 -1.43 25.83
CA ILE A 332 9.28 -1.78 25.81
C ILE A 332 8.68 -1.24 24.51
N PHE A 333 8.05 -2.13 23.76
CA PHE A 333 7.37 -1.84 22.51
C PHE A 333 5.86 -1.81 22.74
N LEU A 334 5.21 -0.68 22.45
CA LEU A 334 3.77 -0.49 22.58
C LEU A 334 3.11 -0.49 21.20
N GLU A 335 2.16 -1.39 20.99
CA GLU A 335 1.35 -1.50 19.78
C GLU A 335 0.05 -0.68 19.89
N GLU A 336 -0.44 -0.49 21.12
CA GLU A 336 -1.56 0.34 21.53
C GLU A 336 -1.14 1.33 22.61
N LEU A 337 -1.32 2.62 22.36
CA LEU A 337 -0.93 3.67 23.31
C LEU A 337 -1.94 3.78 24.46
N THR A 338 -1.98 2.76 25.30
CA THR A 338 -2.90 2.58 26.43
C THR A 338 -2.13 2.24 27.70
N THR A 339 -2.69 2.62 28.84
CA THR A 339 -2.15 2.25 30.15
C THR A 339 -2.19 0.74 30.37
N LEU A 340 -3.18 0.04 29.79
CA LEU A 340 -3.32 -1.41 29.94
C LEU A 340 -2.14 -2.17 29.31
N GLU A 341 -1.82 -1.89 28.04
CA GLU A 341 -0.67 -2.54 27.39
C GLU A 341 0.64 -2.18 28.11
N LEU A 342 0.79 -0.92 28.54
CA LEU A 342 1.95 -0.50 29.32
C LEU A 342 2.10 -1.32 30.62
N ILE A 343 1.00 -1.54 31.35
CA ILE A 343 0.98 -2.39 32.55
C ILE A 343 1.40 -3.82 32.21
N GLU A 344 0.84 -4.40 31.15
CA GLU A 344 1.16 -5.77 30.73
C GLU A 344 2.64 -5.93 30.35
N LYS A 345 3.19 -5.01 29.56
CA LYS A 345 4.60 -5.06 29.13
C LYS A 345 5.55 -4.85 30.31
N ILE A 346 5.24 -3.95 31.25
CA ILE A 346 6.01 -3.76 32.48
C ILE A 346 5.92 -5.01 33.38
N ALA A 347 4.72 -5.56 33.56
CA ALA A 347 4.51 -6.76 34.36
C ALA A 347 5.30 -7.95 33.80
N ASN A 348 5.26 -8.14 32.48
CA ASN A 348 6.06 -9.15 31.78
C ASN A 348 7.56 -8.92 31.97
N LEU A 349 8.03 -7.67 31.88
CA LEU A 349 9.45 -7.33 32.09
C LEU A 349 9.93 -7.76 33.49
N TYR A 350 9.11 -7.58 34.51
CA TYR A 350 9.42 -7.96 35.89
C TYR A 350 8.96 -9.37 36.28
N SER A 351 8.42 -10.15 35.34
CA SER A 351 7.88 -11.50 35.58
C SER A 351 6.81 -11.53 36.69
N ILE A 352 5.96 -10.52 36.75
CA ILE A 352 4.84 -10.40 37.70
C ILE A 352 3.50 -10.45 36.96
N SER A 353 2.41 -10.72 37.69
CA SER A 353 1.06 -10.66 37.10
C SER A 353 0.65 -9.21 36.86
N PRO A 354 0.04 -8.84 35.71
CA PRO A 354 -0.49 -7.50 35.47
C PRO A 354 -1.45 -7.02 36.57
N GLN A 355 -2.16 -7.96 37.21
CA GLN A 355 -3.10 -7.69 38.32
C GLN A 355 -2.40 -7.19 39.59
N GLN A 356 -1.09 -7.43 39.73
CA GLN A 356 -0.28 -6.93 40.85
C GLN A 356 0.08 -5.45 40.68
N ILE A 357 -0.05 -4.90 39.48
CA ILE A 357 0.14 -3.47 39.20
C ILE A 357 -1.23 -2.79 39.20
N ASN A 358 -1.60 -2.17 40.33
CA ASN A 358 -2.88 -1.50 40.46
C ASN A 358 -2.94 -0.20 39.63
N ARG A 359 -1.90 0.65 39.76
CA ARG A 359 -1.82 1.95 39.08
C ARG A 359 -0.37 2.31 38.78
N ILE A 360 -0.16 2.99 37.64
CA ILE A 360 1.13 3.57 37.26
C ILE A 360 1.06 5.08 37.51
N TYR A 361 2.09 5.63 38.15
CA TYR A 361 2.24 7.06 38.38
C TYR A 361 3.51 7.58 37.74
N ARG A 362 3.47 8.77 37.15
CA ARG A 362 4.64 9.53 36.73
C ARG A 362 4.97 10.59 37.77
N GLN A 363 6.20 10.59 38.27
CA GLN A 363 6.66 11.60 39.21
C GLN A 363 6.95 12.92 38.46
N GLY A 364 6.33 14.02 38.91
CA GLY A 364 6.58 15.36 38.40
C GLY A 364 7.81 16.02 39.02
N PRO A 365 8.25 17.20 38.52
CA PRO A 365 9.46 17.89 38.97
C PRO A 365 9.48 18.25 40.46
N THR A 366 8.31 18.39 41.08
CA THR A 366 8.12 18.71 42.51
C THR A 366 7.90 17.47 43.38
N GLY A 367 8.08 16.26 42.84
CA GLY A 367 7.87 15.00 43.54
C GLY A 367 6.42 14.54 43.61
N ILE A 368 5.48 15.25 42.97
CA ILE A 368 4.07 14.84 42.88
C ILE A 368 3.88 13.60 42.01
N HIS A 369 3.00 12.69 42.42
CA HIS A 369 2.67 11.48 41.66
C HIS A 369 1.43 11.73 40.80
N VAL A 370 1.61 11.74 39.48
CA VAL A 370 0.52 11.94 38.50
C VAL A 370 0.10 10.60 37.93
N LEU A 371 -1.18 10.26 38.02
CA LEU A 371 -1.71 9.00 37.48
C LEU A 371 -1.54 8.94 35.96
N VAL A 372 -0.99 7.85 35.44
CA VAL A 372 -0.78 7.66 34.00
C VAL A 372 -2.06 7.18 33.33
N SER A 373 -2.69 8.05 32.55
CA SER A 373 -3.86 7.75 31.70
C SER A 373 -3.44 7.36 30.28
N ASN A 374 -4.37 6.80 29.50
CA ASN A 374 -4.15 6.50 28.08
C ASN A 374 -3.70 7.74 27.29
N GLU A 375 -4.32 8.90 27.54
CA GLU A 375 -3.93 10.17 26.93
C GLU A 375 -2.49 10.54 27.28
N MET A 376 -2.05 10.25 28.52
CA MET A 376 -0.67 10.51 28.92
C MET A 376 0.32 9.61 28.18
N VAL A 377 0.02 8.32 28.02
CA VAL A 377 0.84 7.37 27.26
C VAL A 377 0.96 7.80 25.79
N GLN A 378 -0.13 8.31 25.20
CA GLN A 378 -0.11 8.85 23.83
C GLN A 378 0.79 10.07 23.66
N ASN A 379 1.03 10.82 24.73
CA ASN A 379 1.88 12.01 24.74
C ASN A 379 3.33 11.71 25.16
N PHE A 380 3.70 10.45 25.40
CA PHE A 380 5.11 10.10 25.58
C PHE A 380 5.89 10.41 24.30
N GLN A 381 7.13 10.84 24.46
CA GLN A 381 8.04 10.97 23.33
C GLN A 381 8.57 9.59 22.95
N ASP A 382 8.68 9.32 21.66
CA ASP A 382 9.30 8.08 21.18
C ASP A 382 10.76 8.03 21.64
N GLU A 383 11.21 6.83 21.99
CA GLU A 383 12.53 6.54 22.56
C GLU A 383 12.80 7.22 23.91
N SER A 384 11.75 7.62 24.64
CA SER A 384 11.90 8.19 25.99
C SER A 384 12.35 7.16 27.03
N CYS A 385 13.15 7.63 28.00
CA CYS A 385 13.71 6.80 29.06
C CYS A 385 12.99 7.06 30.40
N PHE A 386 12.65 5.98 31.12
CA PHE A 386 12.02 6.05 32.43
C PHE A 386 12.73 5.17 33.46
N VAL A 387 12.69 5.60 34.72
CA VAL A 387 13.09 4.78 35.87
C VAL A 387 11.82 4.35 36.57
N ILE A 388 11.69 3.05 36.84
CA ILE A 388 10.54 2.47 37.54
C ILE A 388 10.95 2.16 38.98
N SER A 389 10.14 2.62 39.92
CA SER A 389 10.24 2.28 41.34
C SER A 389 8.90 1.78 41.87
N THR A 390 8.95 0.94 42.90
CA THR A 390 7.74 0.41 43.53
C THR A 390 7.33 1.32 44.69
N LEU A 391 6.09 1.78 44.66
CA LEU A 391 5.44 2.43 45.79
C LEU A 391 4.71 1.34 46.57
N LYS A 392 5.11 1.12 47.82
CA LYS A 392 4.47 0.17 48.74
C LYS A 392 3.24 0.79 49.39
#